data_AF-A0A369AK00-F1
#
_entry.id   AF-A0A369AK00-F1
#
_cell.length_a   1.000
_cell.length_b   1.000
_cell.length_c   1.000
_cell.angle_alpha   90.00
_cell.angle_beta   90.00
_cell.angle_gamma   90.00
#
_symmetry.space_group_name_H-M   'P 1'
#
loop_
_entity.id
_entity.type
_entity.pdbx_description
1 polymer ?
#
loop_
_entity_poly.entity_id
_entity_poly.type
_entity_poly.pdbx_seq_one_letter_code
_entity_poly.pdbx_strand_id
1 'polypeptide(L)'
;MFEPQLPSHLQARYQASGHWHNKTLLDYLDEVAPSRLDKVAVTDINSMTGRKNSVSYRQLLQTSKRIALGLISLGVERGDVVSYQLPNWWEFIALHLACLHVGAVTNP
;
A
#
# COMPACT_ATOMS: atom_id res chain seq x y z
N MET A 1 6.02 12.75 -14.88
CA MET A 1 6.76 12.55 -13.61
C MET A 1 6.73 13.85 -12.86
N PHE A 2 6.24 13.90 -11.62
CA PHE A 2 6.19 15.15 -10.85
C PHE A 2 7.62 15.57 -10.49
N GLU A 3 7.99 16.82 -10.78
CA GLU A 3 9.27 17.36 -10.35
C GLU A 3 9.26 17.62 -8.83
N PRO A 4 10.31 17.22 -8.10
CA PRO A 4 10.39 17.48 -6.68
C PRO A 4 10.47 19.00 -6.44
N GLN A 5 9.51 19.54 -5.68
CA GLN A 5 9.52 20.94 -5.27
C GLN A 5 10.59 21.27 -4.22
N LEU A 6 11.23 20.25 -3.63
CA LEU A 6 12.24 20.44 -2.60
C LEU A 6 13.63 20.70 -3.24
N PRO A 7 14.37 21.75 -2.83
CA PRO A 7 15.73 22.00 -3.31
C PRO A 7 16.69 20.82 -3.10
N SER A 8 17.57 20.57 -4.06
CA SER A 8 18.49 19.42 -4.07
C SER A 8 19.38 19.31 -2.82
N HIS A 9 19.83 20.45 -2.26
CA HIS A 9 20.63 20.45 -1.03
C HIS A 9 19.86 19.93 0.19
N LEU A 10 18.54 20.17 0.28
CA LEU A 10 17.71 19.62 1.35
C LEU A 10 17.46 18.13 1.14
N GLN A 11 17.25 17.69 -0.11
CA GLN A 11 17.14 16.26 -0.44
C GLN A 11 18.40 15.50 0.01
N ALA A 12 19.59 16.02 -0.35
CA ALA A 12 20.87 15.44 0.04
C ALA A 12 21.04 15.42 1.57
N ARG A 13 20.64 16.50 2.27
CA ARG A 13 20.68 16.56 3.75
C ARG A 13 19.82 15.47 4.38
N TYR A 14 18.58 15.28 3.92
CA TYR A 14 17.66 14.29 4.50
C TYR A 14 18.07 12.85 4.20
N GLN A 15 18.69 12.60 3.05
CA GLN A 15 19.28 11.30 2.72
C GLN A 15 20.51 11.02 3.60
N ALA A 16 21.46 11.97 3.70
CA ALA A 16 22.69 11.78 4.46
C ALA A 16 22.46 11.64 5.97
N SER A 17 21.42 12.30 6.51
CA SER A 17 21.04 12.18 7.92
C SER A 17 20.17 10.96 8.23
N GLY A 18 19.83 10.14 7.22
CA GLY A 18 19.02 8.93 7.39
C GLY A 18 17.53 9.17 7.60
N HIS A 19 17.04 10.41 7.53
CA HIS A 19 15.60 10.67 7.62
C HIS A 19 14.84 10.16 6.39
N TRP A 20 15.47 10.18 5.22
CA TRP A 20 14.92 9.66 3.97
C TRP A 20 15.69 8.43 3.51
N HIS A 21 15.10 7.26 3.74
CA HIS A 21 15.73 5.96 3.52
C HIS A 21 15.77 5.50 2.06
N ASN A 22 15.24 6.29 1.13
CA ASN A 22 15.05 5.91 -0.28
C ASN A 22 14.32 4.55 -0.45
N LYS A 23 13.33 4.31 0.40
CA LYS A 23 12.48 3.13 0.40
C LYS A 23 11.01 3.54 0.25
N THR A 24 10.28 2.75 -0.52
CA THR A 24 8.82 2.78 -0.61
C THR A 24 8.21 1.94 0.50
N LEU A 25 6.88 2.08 0.70
CA LEU A 25 6.16 1.21 1.63
C LEU A 25 6.24 -0.28 1.22
N LEU A 26 6.28 -0.57 -0.09
CA LEU A 26 6.41 -1.93 -0.59
C LEU A 26 7.79 -2.53 -0.27
N ASP A 27 8.86 -1.74 -0.29
CA ASP A 27 10.20 -2.22 0.09
C ASP A 27 10.22 -2.69 1.56
N TYR A 28 9.63 -1.91 2.46
CA TYR A 28 9.50 -2.32 3.87
C TYR A 28 8.62 -3.57 4.04
N LEU A 29 7.57 -3.70 3.22
CA LEU A 29 6.68 -4.85 3.27
C LEU A 29 7.38 -6.13 2.76
N ASP A 30 8.13 -6.03 1.66
CA ASP A 30 8.90 -7.14 1.09
C ASP A 30 10.03 -7.59 2.02
N GLU A 31 10.61 -6.70 2.82
CA GLU A 31 11.60 -7.03 3.85
C GLU A 31 11.00 -7.83 5.01
N VAL A 32 9.80 -7.48 5.46
CA VAL A 32 9.22 -8.02 6.70
C VAL A 32 8.33 -9.24 6.44
N ALA A 33 7.56 -9.23 5.36
CA ALA A 33 6.51 -10.22 5.10
C ALA A 33 6.98 -11.68 5.01
N PRO A 34 8.12 -12.03 4.37
CA PRO A 34 8.53 -13.43 4.22
C PRO A 34 8.64 -14.20 5.54
N SER A 35 9.06 -13.52 6.61
CA SER A 35 9.20 -14.10 7.95
C SER A 35 7.89 -14.17 8.76
N ARG A 36 6.79 -13.61 8.23
CA ARG A 36 5.54 -13.37 8.98
C ARG A 36 4.28 -13.76 8.20
N LEU A 37 4.40 -14.50 7.10
CA LEU A 37 3.29 -14.78 6.18
C LEU A 37 2.02 -15.30 6.89
N ASP A 38 2.18 -16.16 7.91
CA ASP A 38 1.05 -16.75 8.63
C ASP A 38 0.64 -15.97 9.89
N LYS A 39 1.33 -14.87 10.21
CA LYS A 39 0.91 -13.94 11.28
C LYS A 39 -0.24 -13.07 10.80
N VAL A 40 -1.11 -12.70 11.73
CA VAL A 40 -2.18 -11.73 11.48
C VAL A 40 -1.55 -10.36 11.19
N ALA A 41 -1.93 -9.76 10.06
CA ALA A 41 -1.52 -8.42 9.67
C ALA A 41 -2.55 -7.38 10.12
N VAL A 42 -3.84 -7.68 9.90
CA VAL A 42 -4.95 -6.76 10.16
C VAL A 42 -6.07 -7.53 10.85
N THR A 43 -6.70 -6.92 11.85
CA THR A 43 -7.96 -7.36 12.42
C THR A 43 -8.92 -6.19 12.43
N ASP A 44 -10.14 -6.42 11.98
CA ASP A 44 -11.21 -5.42 12.02
C ASP A 44 -12.51 -5.99 12.59
N ILE A 45 -13.48 -5.10 12.75
CA ILE A 45 -14.88 -5.44 12.93
C ILE A 45 -15.64 -4.73 11.82
N ASN A 46 -16.28 -5.50 10.96
CA ASN A 46 -17.09 -4.97 9.89
C ASN A 46 -18.31 -4.26 10.48
N SER A 47 -18.38 -2.94 10.34
CA SER A 47 -19.39 -2.10 10.99
C SER A 47 -20.81 -2.30 10.45
N MET A 48 -20.96 -2.91 9.27
CA MET A 48 -22.27 -3.22 8.69
C MET A 48 -22.81 -4.57 9.13
N THR A 49 -21.94 -5.55 9.39
CA THR A 49 -22.34 -6.93 9.72
C THR A 49 -22.03 -7.35 11.15
N GLY A 50 -21.23 -6.56 11.88
CA GLY A 50 -20.72 -6.88 13.21
C GLY A 50 -19.67 -7.99 13.23
N ARG A 51 -19.27 -8.54 12.07
CA ARG A 51 -18.33 -9.66 12.00
C ARG A 51 -16.90 -9.20 12.24
N LYS A 52 -16.16 -9.95 13.06
CA LYS A 52 -14.72 -9.78 13.23
C LYS A 52 -13.98 -10.50 12.09
N ASN A 53 -13.09 -9.81 11.40
CA ASN A 53 -12.17 -10.42 10.44
C ASN A 53 -10.73 -10.33 10.95
N SER A 54 -9.93 -11.35 10.62
CA SER A 54 -8.48 -11.34 10.84
C SER A 54 -7.80 -11.86 9.58
N VAL A 55 -6.95 -11.04 8.99
CA VAL A 55 -6.28 -11.31 7.71
C VAL A 55 -4.79 -11.44 7.95
N SER A 56 -4.19 -12.54 7.49
CA SER A 56 -2.74 -12.76 7.58
C SER A 56 -1.96 -11.94 6.57
N TYR A 57 -0.66 -11.77 6.78
CA TYR A 57 0.24 -11.14 5.80
C TYR A 57 0.13 -11.84 4.43
N ARG A 58 0.08 -13.18 4.41
CA ARG A 58 -0.09 -13.97 3.19
C ARG A 58 -1.38 -13.61 2.46
N GLN A 59 -2.50 -13.61 3.17
CA GLN A 59 -3.82 -13.31 2.58
C GLN A 59 -3.89 -11.88 2.06
N LEU A 60 -3.36 -10.91 2.84
CA LEU A 60 -3.34 -9.51 2.46
C LEU A 60 -2.53 -9.29 1.18
N LEU A 61 -1.32 -9.86 1.10
CA LEU A 61 -0.44 -9.73 -0.06
C LEU A 61 -0.97 -10.42 -1.31
N GLN A 62 -1.53 -11.61 -1.16
CA GLN A 62 -2.14 -12.32 -2.29
C GLN A 62 -3.35 -11.56 -2.81
N THR A 63 -4.16 -11.01 -1.91
CA THR A 63 -5.34 -10.23 -2.28
C THR A 63 -4.96 -8.91 -2.92
N SER A 64 -4.01 -8.16 -2.37
CA SER A 64 -3.54 -6.89 -2.95
C SER A 64 -2.99 -7.09 -4.36
N LYS A 65 -2.19 -8.13 -4.59
CA LYS A 65 -1.67 -8.46 -5.94
C LYS A 65 -2.79 -8.83 -6.91
N ARG A 66 -3.80 -9.57 -6.46
CA ARG A 66 -4.97 -9.89 -7.30
C ARG A 66 -5.80 -8.65 -7.65
N ILE A 67 -6.01 -7.76 -6.69
CA ILE A 67 -6.69 -6.47 -6.93
C ILE A 67 -5.87 -5.64 -7.92
N ALA A 68 -4.54 -5.58 -7.76
CA ALA A 68 -3.66 -4.83 -8.67
C ALA A 68 -3.78 -5.33 -10.12
N LEU A 69 -3.78 -6.64 -10.34
CA LEU A 69 -4.03 -7.22 -11.67
C LEU A 69 -5.41 -6.85 -12.22
N GLY A 70 -6.44 -6.81 -11.35
CA GLY A 70 -7.77 -6.34 -11.72
C GLY A 70 -7.78 -4.88 -12.14
N LEU A 71 -7.13 -3.99 -11.38
CA LEU A 71 -7.01 -2.56 -11.72
C LEU A 71 -6.28 -2.36 -13.04
N ILE A 72 -5.17 -3.06 -13.27
CA ILE A 72 -4.45 -3.04 -14.55
C ILE A 72 -5.37 -3.48 -15.69
N SER A 73 -6.17 -4.54 -15.49
CA SER A 73 -7.11 -5.00 -16.52
C SER A 73 -8.24 -4.00 -16.81
N LEU A 74 -8.54 -3.10 -15.86
CA LEU A 74 -9.49 -2.00 -16.03
C LEU A 74 -8.84 -0.74 -16.63
N GLY A 75 -7.54 -0.78 -16.94
CA GLY A 75 -6.80 0.31 -17.56
C GLY A 75 -6.13 1.28 -16.59
N VAL A 76 -6.00 0.93 -15.30
CA VAL A 76 -5.23 1.75 -14.34
C VAL A 76 -3.75 1.60 -14.62
N GLU A 77 -3.07 2.73 -14.79
CA GLU A 77 -1.65 2.81 -15.11
C GLU A 77 -0.84 3.48 -13.99
N ARG A 78 0.49 3.43 -14.13
CA ARG A 78 1.40 4.09 -13.21
C ARG A 78 1.17 5.61 -13.24
N GLY A 79 0.98 6.20 -12.07
CA GLY A 79 0.75 7.63 -11.90
C GLY A 79 -0.72 8.05 -11.94
N ASP A 80 -1.64 7.14 -12.28
CA ASP A 80 -3.07 7.40 -12.17
C ASP A 80 -3.47 7.62 -10.70
N VAL A 81 -4.51 8.43 -10.51
CA VAL A 81 -5.10 8.66 -9.19
C VAL A 81 -6.32 7.76 -9.04
N VAL A 82 -6.29 6.90 -8.02
CA VAL A 82 -7.41 6.01 -7.67
C VAL A 82 -8.08 6.55 -6.41
N SER A 83 -9.30 7.05 -6.57
CA SER A 83 -10.16 7.46 -5.46
C SER A 83 -11.03 6.31 -4.97
N TYR A 84 -11.13 6.16 -3.65
CA TYR A 84 -12.00 5.16 -3.03
C TYR A 84 -12.48 5.62 -1.67
N GLN A 85 -13.76 5.38 -1.37
CA GLN A 85 -14.34 5.66 -0.06
C GLN A 85 -14.77 4.35 0.58
N LEU A 86 -13.99 3.88 1.56
CA LEU A 86 -14.21 2.62 2.25
C LEU A 86 -14.24 2.86 3.77
N PRO A 87 -15.00 2.04 4.53
CA PRO A 87 -14.86 2.01 5.99
C PRO A 87 -13.45 1.55 6.42
N ASN A 88 -13.15 1.66 7.72
CA ASN A 88 -11.88 1.22 8.32
C ASN A 88 -11.79 -0.31 8.45
N TRP A 89 -11.94 -1.03 7.34
CA TRP A 89 -11.82 -2.48 7.23
C TRP A 89 -10.55 -2.86 6.46
N TRP A 90 -10.18 -4.13 6.51
CA TRP A 90 -8.93 -4.64 5.92
C TRP A 90 -8.87 -4.43 4.40
N GLU A 91 -10.01 -4.32 3.71
CA GLU A 91 -10.10 -4.03 2.28
C GLU A 91 -9.49 -2.67 1.91
N PHE A 92 -9.55 -1.67 2.79
CA PHE A 92 -8.89 -0.38 2.59
C PHE A 92 -7.38 -0.58 2.39
N ILE A 93 -6.76 -1.37 3.27
CA ILE A 93 -5.32 -1.64 3.24
C ILE A 93 -4.98 -2.49 2.01
N ALA A 94 -5.81 -3.49 1.68
CA ALA A 94 -5.61 -4.33 0.51
C ALA A 94 -5.65 -3.51 -0.79
N LEU A 95 -6.61 -2.60 -0.94
CA LEU A 95 -6.72 -1.71 -2.09
C LEU A 95 -5.57 -0.70 -2.16
N HIS A 96 -5.17 -0.13 -1.02
CA HIS A 96 -4.03 0.78 -0.98
C HIS A 96 -2.73 0.10 -1.46
N LEU A 97 -2.42 -1.10 -0.93
CA LEU A 97 -1.27 -1.89 -1.38
C LEU A 97 -1.37 -2.28 -2.85
N ALA A 98 -2.58 -2.58 -3.34
CA ALA A 98 -2.81 -2.88 -4.75
C ALA A 98 -2.45 -1.70 -5.65
N CYS A 99 -2.89 -0.49 -5.29
CA CYS A 99 -2.55 0.73 -6.04
C CYS A 99 -1.03 0.98 -6.04
N LEU A 100 -0.36 0.78 -4.89
CA LEU A 100 1.09 0.88 -4.81
C LEU A 100 1.81 -0.14 -5.71
N HIS A 101 1.29 -1.38 -5.83
CA HIS A 101 1.85 -2.38 -6.74
C HIS A 101 1.72 -1.97 -8.22
N VAL A 102 0.65 -1.29 -8.60
CA VAL A 102 0.49 -0.72 -9.96
C VAL A 102 1.41 0.50 -10.16
N GLY A 103 1.80 1.17 -9.07
CA GLY A 103 2.46 2.47 -9.12
C GLY A 103 1.46 3.63 -9.30
N ALA A 104 0.19 3.39 -8.99
CA ALA A 104 -0.86 4.40 -8.91
C ALA A 104 -0.80 5.16 -7.57
N VAL A 105 -1.46 6.31 -7.51
CA VAL A 105 -1.57 7.16 -6.32
C VAL A 105 -2.96 7.01 -5.72
N THR A 106 -3.04 6.72 -4.42
CA THR A 106 -4.33 6.63 -3.73
C THR A 106 -4.82 8.00 -3.29
N ASN A 107 -6.11 8.27 -3.51
CA ASN A 107 -6.83 9.42 -2.96
C ASN A 107 -8.02 8.92 -2.10
N PRO A 108 -7.75 8.50 -0.85
CA PRO A 108 -8.72 7.88 0.04
C PRO A 108 -9.75 8.85 0.63
#